data_AF-A0A7Z9N3C4-F1
#
_entry.id   AF-A0A7Z9N3C4-F1
#
_cell.length_a   1.000
_cell.length_b   1.000
_cell.length_c   1.000
_cell.angle_alpha   90.00
_cell.angle_beta   90.00
_cell.angle_gamma   90.00
#
_symmetry.space_group_name_H-M   'P 1'
#
loop_
_entity.id
_entity.type
_entity.pdbx_description
1 polymer ?
#
loop_
_entity_poly.entity_id
_entity_poly.type
_entity_poly.pdbx_seq_one_letter_code
_entity_poly.pdbx_strand_id
1 'polypeptide(L)'
;MSALILAISDLACFAIGYRFYSSFIERKIFSVSEYQGKTPAEEFEDGSDFVPTRKHILFGHHFTSIAGAAPIIGPCIAAFWGWLPALLWVILGTIFMG
;
A
#
# COMPACT_ATOMS: atom_id res chain seq x y z
N MET A 1 -0.22 -1.57 28.68
CA MET A 1 0.79 -1.57 27.60
C MET A 1 1.03 -0.12 27.19
N SER A 2 2.29 0.29 26.98
CA SER A 2 2.56 1.66 26.58
C SER A 2 2.19 1.86 25.11
N ALA A 3 1.41 2.91 24.81
CA ALA A 3 1.04 3.26 23.43
C ALA A 3 2.28 3.51 22.55
N LEU A 4 3.38 3.96 23.16
CA LEU A 4 4.66 4.14 22.46
C LEU A 4 5.23 2.81 21.95
N ILE A 5 5.12 1.74 22.76
CA ILE A 5 5.62 0.41 22.37
C ILE A 5 4.82 -0.13 21.19
N LEU A 6 3.49 0.05 21.21
CA LEU A 6 2.61 -0.33 20.11
C LEU A 6 2.98 0.42 18.82
N ALA A 7 3.08 1.75 18.88
CA ALA A 7 3.41 2.56 17.71
C ALA A 7 4.77 2.16 17.09
N ILE A 8 5.77 1.90 17.93
CA ILE A 8 7.09 1.46 17.46
C ILE A 8 7.01 0.06 16.84
N SER A 9 6.27 -0.88 17.45
CA SER A 9 6.10 -2.22 16.88
C SER A 9 5.38 -2.16 15.53
N ASP A 10 4.36 -1.32 15.39
CA ASP A 10 3.59 -1.20 14.16
C ASP A 10 4.46 -0.64 13.03
N LEU A 11 5.21 0.43 13.31
CA LEU A 11 6.17 0.99 12.37
C LEU A 11 7.24 -0.03 11.96
N ALA A 12 7.71 -0.86 12.89
CA ALA A 12 8.64 -1.94 12.58
C ALA A 12 8.00 -2.99 11.66
N CYS A 13 6.75 -3.40 11.93
CA CYS A 13 6.00 -4.31 11.05
C CYS A 13 5.83 -3.72 9.65
N PHE A 14 5.48 -2.44 9.53
CA PHE A 14 5.37 -1.76 8.23
C PHE A 14 6.71 -1.65 7.51
N ALA A 15 7.80 -1.35 8.21
CA ALA A 15 9.14 -1.30 7.62
C ALA A 15 9.57 -2.69 7.10
N ILE A 16 9.30 -3.76 7.85
CA ILE A 16 9.57 -5.14 7.44
C ILE A 16 8.69 -5.52 6.23
N GLY A 17 7.39 -5.26 6.28
CA GLY A 17 6.47 -5.49 5.17
C GLY A 17 6.93 -4.76 3.91
N TYR A 18 7.25 -3.47 4.03
CA TYR A 18 7.78 -2.68 2.93
C TYR A 18 9.10 -3.27 2.39
N ARG A 19 10.03 -3.71 3.24
CA ARG A 19 11.33 -4.20 2.76
C ARG A 19 11.27 -5.56 2.07
N PHE A 20 10.47 -6.49 2.60
CA PHE A 20 10.46 -7.88 2.17
C PHE A 20 9.27 -8.21 1.28
N TYR A 21 8.06 -7.81 1.69
CA TYR A 21 6.85 -8.14 0.95
C TYR A 21 6.73 -7.31 -0.34
N SER A 22 7.01 -6.00 -0.30
CA SER A 22 6.98 -5.20 -1.53
C SER A 22 8.03 -5.68 -2.56
N SER A 23 9.23 -6.04 -2.10
CA SER A 23 10.29 -6.58 -2.97
C SER A 23 9.93 -7.97 -3.52
N PHE A 24 9.19 -8.79 -2.76
CA PHE A 24 8.67 -10.07 -3.25
C PHE A 24 7.64 -9.83 -4.37
N ILE A 25 6.69 -8.92 -4.16
CA ILE A 25 5.69 -8.56 -5.17
C ILE A 25 6.37 -8.03 -6.45
N GLU A 26 7.29 -7.07 -6.29
CA GLU A 26 8.01 -6.43 -7.40
C GLU A 26 8.76 -7.46 -8.26
N ARG A 27 9.46 -8.41 -7.63
CA ARG A 27 10.38 -9.32 -8.33
C ARG A 27 9.77 -10.65 -8.74
N LYS A 28 8.89 -11.22 -7.92
CA LYS A 28 8.34 -12.57 -8.14
C LYS A 28 6.96 -12.58 -8.79
N ILE A 29 6.16 -11.53 -8.60
CA ILE A 29 4.79 -11.49 -9.13
C ILE A 29 4.76 -10.67 -10.42
N PHE A 30 5.24 -9.43 -10.38
CA PHE A 30 5.09 -8.50 -11.50
C PHE A 30 6.38 -8.29 -12.31
N SER A 31 7.53 -8.75 -11.81
CA SER A 31 8.86 -8.57 -12.43
C SER A 31 9.14 -7.13 -12.89
N VAL A 32 8.63 -6.13 -12.16
CA VAL A 32 8.71 -4.70 -12.54
C VAL A 32 10.16 -4.24 -12.64
N SER A 33 11.04 -4.76 -11.77
CA SER A 33 12.47 -4.44 -11.76
C SER A 33 13.22 -4.88 -13.03
N GLU A 34 12.67 -5.85 -13.76
CA GLU A 34 13.28 -6.41 -14.97
C GLU A 34 12.76 -5.71 -16.24
N TYR A 35 11.68 -4.94 -16.13
CA TYR A 35 11.10 -4.21 -17.25
C TYR A 35 11.94 -2.98 -17.58
N GLN A 36 12.50 -2.97 -18.80
CA GLN A 36 13.32 -1.86 -19.33
C GLN A 36 12.62 -1.08 -20.46
N GLY A 37 11.37 -1.43 -20.79
CA GLY A 37 10.59 -0.74 -21.81
C GLY A 37 10.02 0.60 -21.34
N LYS A 38 9.39 1.33 -22.26
CA LYS A 38 8.60 2.52 -21.93
C LYS A 38 7.27 2.09 -21.32
N THR A 39 6.78 2.80 -20.30
CA THR A 39 5.44 2.51 -19.79
C THR A 39 4.39 2.75 -20.88
N PRO A 40 3.22 2.08 -20.85
CA PRO A 40 2.16 2.33 -21.84
C PRO A 40 1.76 3.81 -21.94
N ALA A 41 1.84 4.55 -20.83
CA ALA A 41 1.60 6.00 -20.82
C ALA A 41 2.57 6.78 -21.70
N GLU A 42 3.82 6.31 -21.86
CA GLU A 42 4.84 6.93 -22.70
C GLU A 42 4.88 6.34 -24.12
N GLU A 43 4.49 5.08 -24.32
CA GLU A 43 4.50 4.44 -25.63
C GLU A 43 3.30 4.83 -26.49
N PHE A 44 2.12 4.98 -25.87
CA PHE A 44 0.86 5.29 -26.54
C PHE A 44 0.34 6.69 -26.19
N GLU A 45 1.24 7.63 -25.85
CA GLU A 45 0.89 8.98 -25.43
C GLU A 45 -0.09 9.66 -26.41
N ASP A 46 -1.30 9.97 -25.94
CA ASP A 46 -2.38 10.54 -26.74
C ASP A 46 -2.97 11.84 -26.14
N GLY A 47 -2.54 12.21 -24.93
CA GLY A 47 -3.01 13.41 -24.23
C GLY A 47 -4.38 13.27 -23.54
N SER A 48 -5.01 12.08 -23.57
CA SER A 48 -6.30 11.80 -22.92
C SER A 48 -6.23 10.54 -22.05
N ASP A 49 -6.03 9.37 -22.65
CA ASP A 49 -6.05 8.08 -21.96
C ASP A 49 -4.65 7.66 -21.50
N PHE A 50 -3.61 8.05 -22.26
CA PHE A 50 -2.21 7.78 -21.97
C PHE A 50 -1.46 9.11 -21.80
N VAL A 51 -1.28 9.51 -20.53
CA VAL A 51 -0.60 10.76 -20.18
C VAL A 51 0.54 10.49 -19.18
N PRO A 52 1.81 10.63 -19.58
CA PRO A 52 2.95 10.52 -18.67
C PRO A 52 2.84 11.50 -17.51
N THR A 53 2.69 10.98 -16.30
CA THR A 53 2.42 11.79 -15.10
C THR A 53 3.54 11.64 -14.08
N ARG A 54 3.86 12.73 -13.37
CA ARG A 54 4.89 12.71 -12.33
C ARG A 54 4.50 11.76 -11.19
N LYS A 55 5.47 10.96 -10.71
CA LYS A 55 5.26 9.92 -9.70
C LYS A 55 4.55 10.39 -8.42
N HIS A 56 4.81 11.62 -7.96
CA HIS A 56 4.17 12.17 -6.75
C HIS A 56 2.68 12.49 -6.95
N ILE A 57 2.26 12.84 -8.16
CA ILE A 57 0.84 13.05 -8.50
C ILE A 57 0.15 11.69 -8.58
N LEU A 58 0.74 10.73 -9.29
CA LEU A 58 0.25 9.35 -9.36
C LEU A 58 0.11 8.71 -7.98
N PHE A 59 1.09 8.93 -7.08
CA PHE A 59 1.00 8.48 -5.70
C PHE A 59 -0.24 9.02 -5.00
N GLY A 60 -0.56 10.31 -5.15
CA GLY A 60 -1.76 10.90 -4.59
C GLY A 60 -3.04 10.22 -5.09
N HIS A 61 -3.16 10.01 -6.40
CA HIS A 61 -4.30 9.31 -6.99
C HIS A 61 -4.44 7.88 -6.47
N HIS A 62 -3.35 7.11 -6.48
CA HIS A 62 -3.34 5.74 -5.97
C HIS A 62 -3.70 5.69 -4.48
N PHE A 63 -3.10 6.59 -3.69
CA PHE A 63 -3.38 6.70 -2.26
C PHE A 63 -4.86 7.02 -2.02
N THR A 64 -5.45 7.98 -2.72
CA THR A 64 -6.88 8.29 -2.54
C THR A 64 -7.80 7.15 -2.94
N SER A 65 -7.45 6.38 -3.98
CA SER A 65 -8.24 5.21 -4.40
C SER A 65 -8.18 4.06 -3.37
N ILE A 66 -7.02 3.87 -2.72
CA ILE A 66 -6.81 2.86 -1.69
C ILE A 66 -7.39 3.30 -0.33
N ALA A 67 -7.19 4.57 0.03
CA ALA A 67 -7.66 5.18 1.28
C ALA A 67 -9.18 5.28 1.41
N GLY A 68 -9.93 4.73 0.44
CA GLY A 68 -11.37 4.58 0.50
C GLY A 68 -11.84 3.59 1.58
N ALA A 69 -12.87 2.82 1.27
CA ALA A 69 -13.65 2.08 2.27
C ALA A 69 -12.84 1.02 3.07
N ALA A 70 -11.85 0.36 2.46
CA ALA A 70 -11.17 -0.79 3.06
C ALA A 70 -10.37 -0.46 4.35
N PRO A 71 -9.48 0.55 4.38
CA PRO A 71 -8.75 0.93 5.60
C PRO A 71 -9.62 1.57 6.69
N ILE A 72 -10.86 1.96 6.37
CA ILE A 72 -11.78 2.59 7.34
C ILE A 72 -12.73 1.55 7.93
N ILE A 73 -13.47 0.82 7.08
CA ILE A 73 -14.55 -0.08 7.50
C ILE A 73 -13.98 -1.28 8.28
N GLY A 74 -12.87 -1.84 7.83
CA GLY A 74 -12.27 -3.03 8.44
C GLY A 74 -11.87 -2.83 9.91
N PRO A 75 -11.01 -1.86 10.24
CA PRO A 75 -10.66 -1.56 11.63
C PRO A 75 -11.86 -1.16 12.49
N CYS A 76 -12.82 -0.42 11.94
CA CYS A 76 -14.05 -0.06 12.66
C CYS A 76 -14.86 -1.31 13.05
N ILE A 77 -15.01 -2.29 12.16
CA ILE A 77 -15.69 -3.55 12.48
C ILE A 77 -14.86 -4.36 13.48
N ALA A 78 -13.55 -4.44 13.27
CA ALA A 78 -12.65 -5.18 14.16
C ALA A 78 -12.61 -4.59 15.58
N ALA A 79 -12.83 -3.28 15.74
CA ALA A 79 -12.89 -2.62 17.05
C ALA A 79 -14.05 -3.08 17.93
N PHE A 80 -15.15 -3.61 17.36
CA PHE A 80 -16.21 -4.26 18.16
C PHE A 80 -15.69 -5.46 18.95
N TRP A 81 -14.60 -6.08 18.49
CA TRP A 81 -13.94 -7.22 19.12
C TRP A 81 -12.76 -6.81 20.00
N GLY A 82 -12.56 -5.50 20.19
CA GLY A 82 -11.52 -4.92 21.02
C GLY A 82 -10.35 -4.34 20.23
N TRP A 83 -9.40 -3.78 20.96
CA TRP A 83 -8.28 -3.02 20.40
C TRP A 83 -7.28 -3.90 19.64
N LEU A 84 -7.04 -5.14 20.08
CA LEU A 84 -6.05 -6.02 19.45
C LEU A 84 -6.50 -6.51 18.07
N PRO A 85 -7.74 -7.00 17.86
CA PRO A 85 -8.23 -7.33 16.52
C PRO A 85 -8.20 -6.12 15.57
N ALA A 86 -8.57 -4.93 16.06
CA ALA A 86 -8.48 -3.70 15.27
C ALA A 86 -7.04 -3.39 14.86
N LEU A 87 -6.09 -3.51 15.78
CA LEU A 87 -4.67 -3.28 15.51
C LEU A 87 -4.11 -4.29 14.49
N LEU A 88 -4.40 -5.57 14.67
CA LEU A 88 -3.97 -6.61 13.74
C LEU A 88 -4.56 -6.39 12.34
N TRP A 89 -5.81 -5.94 12.26
CA TRP A 89 -6.42 -5.59 10.98
C TRP A 89 -5.68 -4.44 10.29
N VAL A 90 -5.36 -3.37 11.01
CA VAL A 90 -4.60 -2.25 10.46
C VAL A 90 -3.24 -2.72 9.96
N ILE A 91 -2.49 -3.48 10.78
CA ILE A 91 -1.15 -3.91 10.41
C ILE A 91 -1.17 -4.87 9.21
N LEU A 92 -1.93 -5.95 9.32
CA LEU A 92 -1.95 -7.01 8.31
C LEU A 92 -2.68 -6.55 7.04
N GLY A 93 -3.79 -5.82 7.19
CA GLY A 93 -4.54 -5.26 6.07
C GLY A 93 -3.66 -4.33 5.23
N THR A 94 -2.97 -3.37 5.85
CA THR A 94 -2.09 -2.46 5.12
C THR A 94 -0.90 -3.18 4.47
N ILE A 95 -0.35 -4.24 5.09
CA ILE A 95 0.78 -4.97 4.49
C ILE A 95 0.33 -5.81 3.28
N PHE A 96 -0.80 -6.51 3.38
CA PHE A 96 -1.17 -7.55 2.41
C PHE A 96 -2.27 -7.15 1.42
N MET A 97 -3.15 -6.22 1.79
CA MET A 97 -4.34 -5.90 0.99
C MET A 97 -4.26 -4.52 0.33
N GLY A 98 -3.39 -3.63 0.82
CA GLY A 98 -3.27 -2.25 0.34
C GLY A 98 -4.28 -1.36 1.03
#